data_AF-A0A660VDT1-F1
#
_entry.id   AF-A0A660VDT1-F1
#
_cell.length_a   1.000
_cell.length_b   1.000
_cell.length_c   1.000
_cell.angle_alpha   90.00
_cell.angle_beta   90.00
_cell.angle_gamma   90.00
#
_symmetry.space_group_name_H-M   'P 1'
#
loop_
_entity.id
_entity.type
_entity.pdbx_description
1 polymer ?
#
loop_
_entity_poly.entity_id
_entity_poly.type
_entity_poly.pdbx_seq_one_letter_code
_entity_poly.pdbx_strand_id
1 'polypeptide(L)'
;LREPLPQNVRSRFHTFVTEPPDTVEGITLFVSRGVELLQDEPGMVGYCGISTTACPPAGIAEIQKRFTEMGLVVSAWLPKFNQYPPVRTELKHVEVPDFYDPFYPPKKVWYMSDLVRIKTTRSSRAYYEGRFEGEIADYDKDAARFR
;
A
#
# COMPACT_ATOMS: atom_id res chain seq x y z
N LEU A 1 -10.29 -1.69 7.35
CA LEU A 1 -10.60 -1.79 5.90
C LEU A 1 -10.85 -3.23 5.41
N ARG A 2 -10.88 -4.23 6.29
CA ARG A 2 -11.25 -5.61 5.90
C ARG A 2 -12.70 -5.69 5.43
N GLU A 3 -13.60 -4.99 6.11
CA GLU A 3 -15.00 -4.88 5.72
C GLU A 3 -15.20 -4.04 4.45
N PRO A 4 -16.30 -4.28 3.71
CA PRO A 4 -16.68 -3.46 2.55
C PRO A 4 -16.87 -1.98 2.92
N LEU A 5 -16.66 -1.09 1.95
CA LEU A 5 -16.95 0.32 2.14
C LEU A 5 -18.47 0.57 2.23
N PRO A 6 -18.92 1.53 3.06
CA PRO A 6 -20.29 2.00 3.03
C PRO A 6 -20.72 2.48 1.64
N GLN A 7 -21.94 2.15 1.22
CA GLN A 7 -22.43 2.47 -0.13
C GLN A 7 -22.47 3.98 -0.42
N ASN A 8 -22.60 4.82 0.61
CA ASN A 8 -22.67 6.27 0.47
C ASN A 8 -21.31 6.94 0.16
N VAL A 9 -20.19 6.21 0.22
CA VAL A 9 -18.86 6.74 -0.11
C VAL A 9 -18.26 6.13 -1.38
N ARG A 10 -18.91 5.11 -1.95
CA ARG A 10 -18.45 4.45 -3.18
C ARG A 10 -18.72 5.31 -4.42
N SER A 11 -17.78 5.26 -5.37
CA SER A 11 -17.85 5.98 -6.65
C SER A 11 -18.12 7.48 -6.54
N ARG A 12 -17.56 8.13 -5.50
CA ARG A 12 -17.82 9.54 -5.17
C ARG A 12 -16.63 10.46 -5.31
N PHE A 13 -15.42 9.92 -5.42
CA PHE A 13 -14.19 10.68 -5.36
C PHE A 13 -13.43 10.66 -6.68
N HIS A 14 -12.61 11.68 -6.93
CA HIS A 14 -11.72 11.72 -8.09
C HIS A 14 -10.30 11.24 -7.74
N THR A 15 -9.96 11.24 -6.45
CA THR A 15 -8.62 10.89 -5.98
C THR A 15 -8.68 10.21 -4.62
N PHE A 16 -7.85 9.20 -4.42
CA PHE A 16 -7.53 8.67 -3.10
C PHE A 16 -6.03 8.76 -2.81
N VAL A 17 -5.69 8.77 -1.53
CA VAL A 17 -4.30 8.71 -1.03
C VAL A 17 -4.26 7.69 0.09
N THR A 18 -3.26 6.82 0.11
CA THR A 18 -3.09 5.79 1.15
C THR A 18 -1.63 5.49 1.45
N GLU A 19 -1.33 5.22 2.72
CA GLU A 19 -0.08 4.61 3.19
C GLU A 19 -0.46 3.26 3.80
N PRO A 20 -0.49 2.18 2.99
CA PRO A 20 -0.91 0.86 3.44
C PRO A 20 0.20 0.15 4.23
N PRO A 21 -0.11 -0.97 4.91
CA PRO A 21 0.93 -1.92 5.33
C PRO A 21 1.77 -2.38 4.14
N ASP A 22 3.08 -2.50 4.30
CA ASP A 22 4.03 -2.80 3.21
C ASP A 22 4.08 -4.29 2.82
N THR A 23 2.94 -4.98 2.91
CA THR A 23 2.76 -6.34 2.39
C THR A 23 2.01 -6.30 1.07
N VAL A 24 2.19 -7.34 0.24
CA VAL A 24 1.48 -7.49 -1.02
C VAL A 24 -0.03 -7.49 -0.79
N GLU A 25 -0.51 -8.20 0.22
CA GLU A 25 -1.95 -8.23 0.56
C GLU A 25 -2.45 -6.91 1.13
N GLY A 26 -1.69 -6.27 2.01
CA GLY A 26 -2.00 -4.96 2.58
C GLY A 26 -2.14 -3.88 1.51
N ILE A 27 -1.14 -3.75 0.63
CA ILE A 27 -1.15 -2.79 -0.49
C ILE A 27 -2.33 -3.09 -1.42
N THR A 28 -2.52 -4.35 -1.80
CA THR A 28 -3.62 -4.75 -2.70
C THR A 28 -4.99 -4.40 -2.13
N LEU A 29 -5.21 -4.67 -0.83
CA LEU A 29 -6.47 -4.37 -0.17
C LEU A 29 -6.75 -2.86 -0.10
N PHE A 30 -5.78 -2.08 0.34
CA PHE A 30 -5.97 -0.64 0.49
C PHE A 30 -6.17 0.05 -0.87
N VAL A 31 -5.44 -0.37 -1.90
CA VAL A 31 -5.66 0.11 -3.26
C VAL A 31 -7.01 -0.35 -3.81
N SER A 32 -7.46 -1.58 -3.50
CA SER A 32 -8.82 -2.04 -3.85
C SER A 32 -9.90 -1.14 -3.26
N ARG A 33 -9.79 -0.80 -1.97
CA ARG A 33 -10.71 0.14 -1.31
C ARG A 33 -10.60 1.55 -1.90
N GLY A 34 -9.38 1.98 -2.24
CA GLY A 34 -9.16 3.23 -2.96
C GLY A 34 -9.92 3.27 -4.29
N VAL A 35 -9.85 2.20 -5.08
CA VAL A 35 -10.57 2.08 -6.35
C VAL A 35 -12.09 2.10 -6.16
N GLU A 36 -12.63 1.43 -5.14
CA GLU A 36 -14.07 1.50 -4.82
C GLU A 36 -14.56 2.91 -4.47
N LEU A 37 -13.70 3.80 -3.96
CA LEU A 37 -14.05 5.19 -3.66
C LEU A 37 -14.10 6.04 -4.94
N LEU A 38 -13.31 5.69 -5.96
CA LEU A 38 -13.19 6.47 -7.18
C LEU A 38 -14.42 6.34 -8.05
N GLN A 39 -14.82 7.43 -8.70
CA GLN A 39 -15.85 7.40 -9.75
C GLN A 39 -15.54 6.32 -10.79
N ASP A 40 -16.59 5.71 -11.33
CA ASP A 40 -16.53 4.62 -12.32
C ASP A 40 -16.17 5.14 -13.73
N GLU A 41 -15.14 5.99 -13.81
CA GLU A 41 -14.67 6.67 -15.01
C GLU A 41 -13.14 6.55 -15.13
N PRO A 42 -12.58 6.55 -16.36
CA PRO A 42 -11.14 6.54 -16.54
C PRO A 42 -10.50 7.87 -16.11
N GLY A 43 -9.23 7.81 -15.72
CA GLY A 43 -8.42 8.99 -15.40
C GLY A 43 -8.49 9.46 -13.95
N MET A 44 -9.29 8.79 -13.10
CA MET A 44 -9.24 8.99 -11.66
C MET A 44 -7.87 8.57 -11.12
N VAL A 45 -7.43 9.16 -10.01
CA VAL A 45 -6.04 9.06 -9.54
C VAL A 45 -5.96 8.40 -8.16
N GLY A 46 -5.01 7.50 -7.98
CA GLY A 46 -4.63 6.99 -6.66
C GLY A 46 -3.18 7.31 -6.35
N TYR A 47 -2.89 7.64 -5.11
CA TYR A 47 -1.53 7.74 -4.58
C TYR A 47 -1.35 6.70 -3.47
N CYS A 48 -0.30 5.89 -3.59
CA CYS A 48 0.02 4.82 -2.65
C CYS A 48 1.50 4.90 -2.27
N GLY A 49 1.79 4.95 -0.98
CA GLY A 49 3.14 4.71 -0.49
C GLY A 49 3.50 3.23 -0.59
N ILE A 50 4.72 2.93 -1.02
CA ILE A 50 5.25 1.55 -1.06
C ILE A 50 6.70 1.58 -0.59
N SER A 51 7.01 0.90 0.52
CA SER A 51 8.39 0.81 1.01
C SER A 51 9.16 -0.33 0.35
N THR A 52 10.27 0.04 -0.32
CA THR A 52 11.29 -0.92 -0.77
C THR A 52 12.18 -1.42 0.37
N THR A 53 12.01 -0.89 1.59
CA THR A 53 12.69 -1.39 2.80
C THR A 53 11.96 -2.59 3.40
N ALA A 54 10.63 -2.58 3.37
CA ALA A 54 9.79 -3.63 3.95
C ALA A 54 9.25 -4.65 2.93
N CYS A 55 9.16 -4.29 1.64
CA CYS A 55 8.69 -5.18 0.58
C CYS A 55 9.83 -5.53 -0.40
N PRO A 56 10.20 -6.82 -0.55
CA PRO A 56 11.28 -7.25 -1.46
C PRO A 56 10.89 -7.08 -2.94
N PRO A 57 11.86 -7.04 -3.88
CA PRO A 57 11.59 -6.80 -5.30
C PRO A 57 10.55 -7.76 -5.93
N ALA A 58 10.54 -9.04 -5.53
CA ALA A 58 9.55 -9.99 -6.01
C ALA A 58 8.12 -9.66 -5.52
N GLY A 59 7.98 -9.12 -4.30
CA GLY A 59 6.71 -8.62 -3.78
C GLY A 59 6.25 -7.38 -4.53
N ILE A 60 7.18 -6.46 -4.83
CA ILE A 60 6.91 -5.28 -5.67
C ILE A 60 6.43 -5.69 -7.07
N ALA A 61 7.06 -6.68 -7.69
CA ALA A 61 6.63 -7.20 -8.98
C ALA A 61 5.21 -7.79 -8.92
N GLU A 62 4.88 -8.54 -7.87
CA GLU A 62 3.53 -9.06 -7.65
C GLU A 62 2.51 -7.92 -7.44
N ILE A 63 2.85 -6.85 -6.72
CA ILE A 63 2.00 -5.67 -6.57
C ILE A 63 1.72 -5.00 -7.92
N GLN A 64 2.75 -4.78 -8.74
CA GLN A 64 2.59 -4.19 -10.07
C GLN A 64 1.73 -5.07 -10.99
N LYS A 65 1.88 -6.40 -10.90
CA LYS A 65 1.02 -7.36 -11.58
C LYS A 65 -0.44 -7.20 -11.13
N ARG A 66 -0.71 -7.15 -9.82
CA ARG A 66 -2.07 -6.94 -9.28
C ARG A 66 -2.68 -5.61 -9.70
N PHE A 67 -1.90 -4.53 -9.73
CA PHE A 67 -2.38 -3.25 -10.29
C PHE A 67 -2.79 -3.39 -11.75
N THR A 68 -2.04 -4.15 -12.55
CA THR A 68 -2.39 -4.43 -13.94
C THR A 68 -3.67 -5.28 -14.04
N GLU A 69 -3.83 -6.30 -13.19
CA GLU A 69 -5.04 -7.14 -13.11
C GLU A 69 -6.29 -6.34 -12.72
N MET A 70 -6.11 -5.34 -11.85
CA MET A 70 -7.12 -4.33 -11.50
C MET A 70 -7.40 -3.35 -12.64
N GLY A 71 -6.71 -3.42 -13.78
CA GLY A 71 -6.87 -2.49 -14.90
C GLY A 71 -6.36 -1.08 -14.60
N LEU A 72 -5.40 -0.94 -13.67
CA LEU A 72 -4.80 0.34 -13.29
C LEU A 72 -3.50 0.57 -14.07
N VAL A 73 -3.21 1.84 -14.36
CA VAL A 73 -1.95 2.28 -14.95
C VAL A 73 -1.07 2.91 -13.89
N VAL A 74 0.13 2.38 -13.66
CA VAL A 74 1.16 3.06 -12.89
C VAL A 74 1.72 4.20 -13.74
N SER A 75 1.37 5.43 -13.38
CA SER A 75 1.72 6.63 -14.15
C SER A 75 2.97 7.35 -13.62
N ALA A 76 3.36 7.12 -12.37
CA ALA A 76 4.61 7.58 -11.81
C ALA A 76 5.03 6.70 -10.62
N TRP A 77 6.34 6.59 -10.43
CA TRP A 77 6.96 5.97 -9.27
C TRP A 77 8.08 6.89 -8.80
N LEU A 78 7.87 7.58 -7.68
CA LEU A 78 8.81 8.58 -7.16
C LEU A 78 9.58 7.98 -5.99
N PRO A 79 10.87 7.64 -6.16
CA PRO A 79 11.62 6.93 -5.13
C PRO A 79 11.90 7.80 -3.91
N LYS A 80 11.84 7.20 -2.71
CA LYS A 80 12.19 7.83 -1.42
C LYS A 80 11.46 9.15 -1.17
N PHE A 81 10.22 9.25 -1.65
CA PHE A 81 9.42 10.47 -1.55
C PHE A 81 8.95 10.71 -0.12
N ASN A 82 8.44 9.68 0.55
CA ASN A 82 8.01 9.75 1.92
C ASN A 82 9.17 9.40 2.85
N GLN A 83 9.45 10.28 3.80
CA GLN A 83 10.48 10.11 4.82
C GLN A 83 9.80 10.02 6.18
N TYR A 84 10.00 8.91 6.86
CA TYR A 84 9.41 8.67 8.17
C TYR A 84 10.44 9.01 9.24
N PRO A 85 10.23 10.10 10.01
CA PRO A 85 11.15 10.45 11.07
C PRO A 85 11.21 9.31 12.09
N PRO A 86 12.37 9.03 12.70
CA PRO A 86 12.52 7.98 13.69
C PRO A 86 11.92 8.41 15.01
N VAL A 87 10.61 8.62 15.02
CA VAL A 87 9.83 8.73 16.23
C VAL A 87 9.41 7.30 16.52
N ARG A 88 9.86 6.71 17.65
CA ARG A 88 9.10 5.66 18.34
C ARG A 88 7.75 6.29 18.68
N THR A 89 6.88 6.41 17.69
CA THR A 89 5.48 6.68 17.96
C THR A 89 4.99 5.46 18.70
N GLU A 90 4.26 5.71 19.77
CA GLU A 90 3.66 4.76 20.69
C GLU A 90 2.56 3.91 20.03
N LEU A 91 2.73 3.54 18.75
CA LEU A 91 2.05 2.44 18.12
C LEU A 91 2.66 1.17 18.71
N LYS A 92 2.05 0.66 19.77
CA LYS A 92 2.35 -0.60 20.47
C LYS A 92 2.38 -1.87 19.57
N HIS A 93 2.35 -1.70 18.25
CA HIS A 93 2.14 -2.76 17.25
C HIS A 93 3.09 -2.65 16.04
N VAL A 94 4.03 -1.70 16.02
CA VAL A 94 5.15 -1.76 15.07
C VAL A 94 6.34 -2.28 15.87
N GLU A 95 6.47 -3.60 15.95
CA GLU A 95 7.65 -4.24 16.52
C GLU A 95 8.82 -3.92 15.58
N VAL A 96 9.52 -2.81 15.87
CA VAL A 96 10.88 -2.64 15.36
C VAL A 96 11.69 -3.74 16.04
N PRO A 97 12.29 -4.68 15.28
CA PRO A 97 12.99 -5.80 15.89
C PRO A 97 14.03 -5.32 16.90
N ASP A 98 14.09 -5.97 18.07
CA ASP A 98 14.95 -5.56 19.19
C ASP A 98 16.44 -5.41 18.82
N PHE A 99 16.90 -6.06 17.73
CA PHE A 99 18.28 -5.89 17.25
C PHE A 99 18.60 -4.44 16.82
N TYR A 100 17.60 -3.60 16.57
CA TYR A 100 17.78 -2.18 16.28
C TYR A 100 17.95 -1.32 17.52
N ASP A 101 17.66 -1.82 18.73
CA ASP A 101 17.73 -1.02 19.96
C ASP A 101 19.10 -0.41 20.24
N PRO A 102 20.24 -1.10 20.01
CA PRO A 102 21.57 -0.49 20.16
C PRO A 102 21.82 0.71 19.23
N PHE A 103 21.01 0.88 18.19
CA PHE A 103 21.15 1.90 17.16
C PHE A 103 20.06 2.98 17.24
N TYR A 104 19.24 2.96 18.30
CA TYR A 104 18.14 3.92 18.50
C TYR A 104 18.55 5.14 19.38
N PRO A 105 18.07 6.36 19.06
CA PRO A 105 17.42 6.73 17.80
C PRO A 105 18.46 6.80 16.67
N PRO A 106 18.11 6.35 15.46
CA PRO A 106 19.00 6.44 14.31
C PRO A 106 19.31 7.90 13.98
N LYS A 107 20.58 8.19 13.65
CA LYS A 107 21.09 9.55 13.36
C LYS A 107 20.56 10.14 12.04
N LYS A 108 19.97 9.31 11.18
CA LYS A 108 19.41 9.67 9.87
C LYS A 108 18.07 8.96 9.69
N VAL A 109 17.20 9.52 8.86
CA VAL A 109 15.99 8.84 8.39
C VAL A 109 16.40 7.58 7.64
N TRP A 110 15.88 6.43 8.07
CA TRP A 110 16.19 5.13 7.47
C TRP A 110 14.95 4.48 6.85
N TYR A 111 13.77 4.73 7.41
CA TYR A 111 12.51 4.24 6.86
C TYR A 111 11.94 5.24 5.86
N MET A 112 11.79 4.80 4.61
CA MET A 112 11.27 5.61 3.51
C MET A 112 10.32 4.76 2.67
N SER A 113 9.35 5.42 2.04
CA SER A 113 8.52 4.80 1.00
C SER A 113 8.58 5.60 -0.29
N ASP A 114 8.44 4.89 -1.39
CA ASP A 114 8.26 5.47 -2.71
C ASP A 114 6.80 5.92 -2.86
N LEU A 115 6.57 7.04 -3.54
CA LEU A 115 5.21 7.47 -3.88
C LEU A 115 4.84 6.94 -5.25
N VAL A 116 3.84 6.07 -5.30
CA VAL A 116 3.32 5.48 -6.52
C VAL A 116 2.02 6.16 -6.90
N ARG A 117 1.95 6.66 -8.13
CA ARG A 117 0.74 7.27 -8.68
C ARG A 117 0.11 6.35 -9.71
N ILE A 118 -1.10 5.91 -9.44
CA ILE A 118 -1.90 5.06 -10.32
C ILE A 118 -3.06 5.85 -10.94
N LYS A 119 -3.55 5.39 -12.09
CA LYS A 119 -4.72 5.93 -12.77
C LYS A 119 -5.70 4.83 -13.16
N THR A 120 -6.99 5.14 -13.09
CA THR A 120 -8.04 4.26 -13.60
C THR A 120 -8.10 4.27 -15.13
N THR A 121 -8.51 3.14 -15.68
CA THR A 121 -8.94 2.94 -17.07
C THR A 121 -10.42 2.55 -17.07
N ARG A 122 -10.99 2.33 -18.25
CA ARG A 122 -12.39 1.87 -18.38
C ARG A 122 -12.64 0.48 -17.79
N SER A 123 -11.61 -0.34 -17.61
CA SER A 123 -11.72 -1.69 -17.06
C SER A 123 -11.28 -1.78 -15.60
N SER A 124 -11.05 -0.62 -14.96
CA SER A 124 -10.59 -0.59 -13.57
C SER A 124 -11.61 -1.17 -12.61
N ARG A 125 -11.15 -2.04 -11.72
CA ARG A 125 -11.98 -2.65 -10.66
C ARG A 125 -11.13 -3.00 -9.46
N ALA A 126 -11.78 -3.10 -8.30
CA ALA A 126 -11.14 -3.57 -7.08
C ALA A 126 -10.59 -5.00 -7.27
N TYR A 127 -9.46 -5.32 -6.63
CA TYR A 127 -8.95 -6.69 -6.61
C TYR A 127 -9.73 -7.54 -5.61
N TYR A 128 -9.97 -6.95 -4.43
CA TYR A 128 -10.76 -7.56 -3.37
C TYR A 128 -12.14 -6.91 -3.30
N GLU A 129 -13.16 -7.64 -3.71
CA GLU A 129 -14.56 -7.28 -3.52
C GLU A 129 -15.08 -7.92 -2.22
N GLY A 130 -15.95 -7.21 -1.50
CA GLY A 130 -16.54 -7.72 -0.26
C GLY A 130 -15.55 -7.75 0.92
N ARG A 131 -15.79 -8.65 1.88
CA ARG A 131 -14.96 -8.78 3.08
C ARG A 131 -13.64 -9.46 2.74
N PHE A 132 -12.53 -8.86 3.15
CA PHE A 132 -11.21 -9.47 3.03
C PHE A 132 -10.97 -10.44 4.20
N GLU A 133 -10.69 -11.70 3.86
CA GLU A 133 -10.32 -12.75 4.80
C GLU A 133 -8.80 -12.96 4.75
N GLY A 134 -8.11 -12.58 5.83
CA GLY A 134 -6.66 -12.71 5.95
C GLY A 134 -6.03 -11.65 6.85
N GLU A 135 -4.71 -11.76 6.98
CA GLU A 135 -3.87 -10.79 7.69
C GLU A 135 -3.33 -9.76 6.70
N ILE A 136 -3.52 -8.48 7.03
CA ILE A 136 -3.16 -7.34 6.18
C ILE A 136 -1.68 -6.93 6.30
N ALA A 137 -0.98 -7.47 7.30
CA ALA A 137 0.37 -7.08 7.69
C ALA A 137 1.20 -8.30 8.13
N ASP A 138 1.05 -9.43 7.42
CA ASP A 138 1.83 -10.65 7.65
C ASP A 138 3.18 -10.58 6.90
N TYR A 139 4.12 -9.85 7.50
CA TYR A 139 5.46 -9.60 6.91
C TYR A 139 6.31 -10.87 6.85
N ASP A 140 6.14 -11.81 7.79
CA ASP A 140 6.89 -13.07 7.78
C ASP A 140 6.49 -13.95 6.61
N LYS A 141 5.19 -14.05 6.33
CA LYS A 141 4.68 -14.77 5.17
C LYS A 141 5.14 -14.15 3.86
N ASP A 142 5.09 -12.82 3.76
CA ASP A 142 5.57 -12.11 2.57
C ASP A 142 7.08 -12.30 2.38
N ALA A 143 7.87 -12.17 3.45
CA ALA A 143 9.31 -12.41 3.40
C ALA A 143 9.64 -13.87 3.06
N ALA A 144 8.83 -14.85 3.48
CA ALA A 144 9.03 -16.25 3.09
C ALA A 144 8.67 -16.50 1.62
N ARG A 145 7.61 -15.84 1.12
CA ARG A 145 7.06 -16.05 -0.22
C ARG A 145 7.81 -15.30 -1.33
N PHE A 146 8.31 -14.11 -1.03
CA PHE A 146 8.89 -13.18 -2.01
C PHE A 146 10.39 -12.92 -1.80
N ARG A 147 11.08 -13.88 -1.20
CA ARG A 147 12.55 -13.90 -1.03
C ARG A 147 13.30 -13.87 -2.35
#